data_AF-A0A2S4KYM2-F1
#
_entry.id   AF-A0A2S4KYM2-F1
#
_cell.length_a   1.000
_cell.length_b   1.000
_cell.length_c   1.000
_cell.angle_alpha   90.00
_cell.angle_beta   90.00
_cell.angle_gamma   90.00
#
_symmetry.space_group_name_H-M   'P 1'
#
loop_
_entity.id
_entity.type
_entity.pdbx_description
1 polymer ?
#
loop_
_entity_poly.entity_id
_entity_poly.type
_entity_poly.pdbx_seq_one_letter_code
_entity_poly.pdbx_strand_id
1 'polypeptide(L)'
;MAATEDKIVSNGKAAHPQSGEVVEGDPEFDGRVIIYVIKADETSYINYVKPLILARELDVPHVLSIIDTHSQWYYSIHPERYVPAIRDKDPVTGEDAIVFEGTACLQYLAERFDKNGDWTGRTAAEKAAVMSWTEYQTAGIGFHSNTLKQWDVLETQLSKPGQDYIAVGSRPTLADLAYYPFAMPWMFKFLGVEARDWPHIEEWAERMSARPAFKTVLETAPTIGH
;
A
#
# COMPACT_ATOMS: atom_id res chain seq x y z
N MET A 1 33.89 -15.31 -51.15
CA MET A 1 33.86 -15.19 -49.68
C MET A 1 32.59 -14.44 -49.32
N ALA A 2 31.65 -15.13 -48.69
CA ALA A 2 30.35 -14.60 -48.28
C ALA A 2 30.52 -13.77 -47.00
N ALA A 3 29.92 -12.58 -46.97
CA ALA A 3 29.71 -11.82 -45.74
C ALA A 3 28.20 -11.77 -45.51
N THR A 4 27.75 -12.47 -44.48
CA THR A 4 26.39 -12.45 -43.95
C THR A 4 26.19 -11.17 -43.15
N GLU A 5 25.22 -10.35 -43.54
CA GLU A 5 24.74 -9.21 -42.75
C GLU A 5 23.83 -9.74 -41.63
N ASP A 6 24.35 -9.76 -40.41
CA ASP A 6 23.55 -9.98 -39.21
C ASP A 6 22.66 -8.76 -38.95
N LYS A 7 21.36 -8.91 -39.21
CA LYS A 7 20.33 -7.99 -38.74
C LYS A 7 20.24 -8.09 -37.22
N ILE A 8 20.83 -7.11 -36.53
CA ILE A 8 20.55 -6.85 -35.12
C ILE A 8 19.07 -6.45 -35.02
N VAL A 9 18.23 -7.40 -34.60
CA VAL A 9 16.86 -7.11 -34.17
C VAL A 9 16.98 -6.35 -32.86
N SER A 10 16.83 -5.03 -32.91
CA SER A 10 16.64 -4.22 -31.72
C SER A 10 15.29 -4.61 -31.10
N ASN A 11 15.31 -5.41 -30.04
CA ASN A 11 14.16 -5.58 -29.15
C ASN A 11 13.85 -4.21 -28.53
N GLY A 12 12.93 -3.48 -29.17
CA GLY A 12 12.29 -2.34 -28.57
C GLY A 12 11.58 -2.83 -27.30
N LYS A 13 12.06 -2.40 -26.14
CA LYS A 13 11.29 -2.50 -24.90
C LYS A 13 9.96 -1.79 -25.18
N ALA A 14 8.86 -2.53 -25.16
CA ALA A 14 7.53 -1.94 -25.17
C ALA A 14 7.48 -0.90 -24.03
N ALA A 15 7.12 0.34 -24.38
CA ALA A 15 6.87 1.37 -23.39
C ALA A 15 5.89 0.80 -22.37
N HIS A 16 6.30 0.74 -21.10
CA HIS A 16 5.39 0.29 -20.05
C HIS A 16 4.17 1.22 -20.04
N PRO A 17 2.94 0.70 -19.96
CA PRO A 17 1.76 1.55 -19.88
C PRO A 17 1.88 2.45 -18.64
N GLN A 18 1.31 3.65 -18.69
CA GLN A 18 1.39 4.60 -17.58
C GLN A 18 0.80 3.98 -16.30
N SER A 19 1.60 3.94 -15.22
CA SER A 19 1.09 3.63 -13.88
C SER A 19 0.12 4.72 -13.43
N GLY A 20 -1.02 4.32 -12.86
CA GLY A 20 -2.03 5.27 -12.35
C GLY A 20 -3.11 5.65 -13.36
N GLU A 21 -3.26 4.91 -14.46
CA GLU A 21 -4.48 4.95 -15.27
C GLU A 21 -5.69 4.59 -14.38
N VAL A 22 -6.77 5.35 -14.52
CA VAL A 22 -8.02 5.12 -13.78
C VAL A 22 -9.08 4.66 -14.76
N VAL A 23 -9.70 3.51 -14.46
CA VAL A 23 -10.78 2.90 -15.25
C VAL A 23 -11.96 2.54 -14.33
N GLU A 24 -13.06 2.04 -14.90
CA GLU A 24 -14.23 1.59 -14.15
C GLU A 24 -14.50 0.10 -14.39
N GLY A 25 -14.97 -0.60 -13.36
CA GLY A 25 -15.45 -1.99 -13.46
C GLY A 25 -14.35 -3.05 -13.34
N ASP A 26 -14.42 -4.08 -14.18
CA ASP A 26 -13.46 -5.18 -14.19
C ASP A 26 -12.64 -5.19 -15.50
N PRO A 27 -11.52 -4.44 -15.58
CA PRO A 27 -10.76 -4.31 -16.81
C PRO A 27 -9.99 -5.59 -17.13
N GLU A 28 -9.91 -5.98 -18.41
CA GLU A 28 -9.06 -7.10 -18.84
C GLU A 28 -7.61 -6.94 -18.36
N PHE A 29 -6.97 -8.06 -18.01
CA PHE A 29 -5.59 -8.03 -17.53
C PHE A 29 -4.62 -7.74 -18.69
N ASP A 30 -3.87 -6.65 -18.58
CA ASP A 30 -2.94 -6.17 -19.62
C ASP A 30 -1.46 -6.29 -19.22
N GLY A 31 -1.16 -7.04 -18.14
CA GLY A 31 0.18 -7.16 -17.58
C GLY A 31 0.47 -6.20 -16.43
N ARG A 32 -0.44 -5.27 -16.12
CA ARG A 32 -0.36 -4.42 -14.92
C ARG A 32 -1.22 -4.98 -13.78
N VAL A 33 -0.79 -4.72 -12.56
CA VAL A 33 -1.58 -5.02 -11.36
C VAL A 33 -2.85 -4.17 -11.39
N ILE A 34 -4.02 -4.78 -11.18
CA ILE A 34 -5.28 -4.06 -11.06
C ILE A 34 -5.53 -3.84 -9.56
N ILE A 35 -5.62 -2.58 -9.14
CA ILE A 35 -5.97 -2.19 -7.77
C ILE A 35 -7.41 -1.69 -7.79
N TYR A 36 -8.31 -2.45 -7.17
CA TYR A 36 -9.72 -2.08 -7.05
C TYR A 36 -9.93 -1.11 -5.88
N VAL A 37 -10.55 0.03 -6.19
CA VAL A 37 -10.87 1.12 -5.27
C VAL A 37 -12.31 1.56 -5.49
N ILE A 38 -12.84 2.39 -4.59
CA ILE A 38 -14.11 3.08 -4.81
C ILE A 38 -13.87 4.54 -5.13
N LYS A 39 -14.84 5.18 -5.79
CA LYS A 39 -14.84 6.63 -5.97
C LYS A 39 -14.61 7.32 -4.62
N ALA A 40 -13.67 8.25 -4.59
CA ALA A 40 -13.28 8.91 -3.35
C ALA A 40 -14.42 9.76 -2.79
N ASP A 41 -14.61 9.68 -1.48
CA ASP A 41 -15.35 10.66 -0.67
C ASP A 41 -14.42 11.21 0.41
N GLU A 42 -14.95 12.01 1.34
CA GLU A 42 -14.15 12.66 2.39
C GLU A 42 -13.28 11.68 3.21
N THR A 43 -13.64 10.40 3.30
CA THR A 43 -12.96 9.41 4.17
C THR A 43 -12.63 8.09 3.49
N SER A 44 -13.27 7.74 2.37
CA SER A 44 -13.15 6.41 1.76
C SER A 44 -11.75 6.11 1.24
N TYR A 45 -11.04 7.12 0.75
CA TYR A 45 -9.70 6.97 0.19
C TYR A 45 -8.68 6.45 1.21
N ILE A 46 -8.90 6.76 2.49
CA ILE A 46 -8.05 6.35 3.62
C ILE A 46 -7.95 4.83 3.72
N ASN A 47 -8.99 4.10 3.32
CA ASN A 47 -9.00 2.64 3.36
C ASN A 47 -8.01 2.02 2.37
N TYR A 48 -7.77 2.68 1.23
CA TYR A 48 -6.97 2.16 0.13
C TYR A 48 -5.72 2.98 -0.21
N VAL A 49 -5.37 4.04 0.54
CA VAL A 49 -4.12 4.78 0.31
C VAL A 49 -2.86 3.93 0.48
N LYS A 50 -2.85 2.96 1.40
CA LYS A 50 -1.65 2.19 1.73
C LYS A 50 -1.09 1.39 0.53
N PRO A 51 -1.87 0.60 -0.24
CA PRO A 51 -1.35 -0.03 -1.45
C PRO A 51 -0.98 0.97 -2.55
N LEU A 52 -1.66 2.12 -2.65
CA LEU A 52 -1.33 3.14 -3.65
C LEU A 52 0.04 3.77 -3.38
N ILE A 53 0.32 4.06 -2.11
CA ILE A 53 1.63 4.59 -1.69
C ILE A 53 2.72 3.55 -1.97
N LEU A 54 2.52 2.30 -1.56
CA LEU A 54 3.50 1.24 -1.79
C LEU A 54 3.74 1.01 -3.29
N ALA A 55 2.67 1.01 -4.10
CA ALA A 55 2.77 0.87 -5.54
C ALA A 55 3.64 1.97 -6.16
N ARG A 56 3.60 3.20 -5.63
CA ARG A 56 4.50 4.28 -6.07
C ARG A 56 5.92 4.13 -5.53
N GLU A 57 6.10 3.75 -4.26
CA GLU A 57 7.42 3.55 -3.65
C GLU A 57 8.21 2.42 -4.33
N LEU A 58 7.51 1.44 -4.91
CA LEU A 58 8.09 0.30 -5.62
C LEU A 58 8.00 0.39 -7.15
N ASP A 59 7.55 1.53 -7.70
CA ASP A 59 7.32 1.72 -9.14
C ASP A 59 6.50 0.58 -9.80
N VAL A 60 5.47 0.09 -9.11
CA VAL A 60 4.62 -1.01 -9.57
C VAL A 60 3.81 -0.56 -10.79
N PRO A 61 3.87 -1.29 -11.92
CA PRO A 61 2.95 -1.08 -13.04
C PRO A 61 1.53 -1.45 -12.62
N HIS A 62 0.62 -0.47 -12.57
CA HIS A 62 -0.74 -0.70 -12.10
C HIS A 62 -1.81 0.15 -12.80
N VAL A 63 -3.04 -0.38 -12.77
CA VAL A 63 -4.30 0.29 -13.12
C VAL A 63 -5.12 0.44 -11.85
N LEU A 64 -5.74 1.60 -11.66
CA LEU A 64 -6.74 1.82 -10.63
C LEU A 64 -8.12 1.58 -11.23
N SER A 65 -8.85 0.58 -10.73
CA SER A 65 -10.21 0.33 -11.17
C SER A 65 -11.21 0.77 -10.13
N ILE A 66 -12.06 1.73 -10.49
CA ILE A 66 -13.18 2.19 -9.67
C ILE A 66 -14.32 1.19 -9.81
N ILE A 67 -14.73 0.60 -8.69
CA ILE A 67 -15.80 -0.40 -8.63
C ILE A 67 -17.05 0.14 -7.97
N ASP A 68 -18.19 -0.41 -8.38
CA ASP A 68 -19.43 -0.39 -7.60
C ASP A 68 -19.44 -1.64 -6.70
N THR A 69 -19.42 -1.43 -5.37
CA THR A 69 -19.40 -2.51 -4.37
C THR A 69 -20.68 -3.33 -4.38
N HIS A 70 -21.73 -2.90 -5.09
CA HIS A 70 -22.96 -3.67 -5.28
C HIS A 70 -22.93 -4.56 -6.52
N SER A 71 -21.94 -4.41 -7.40
CA SER A 71 -21.82 -5.23 -8.60
C SER A 71 -21.60 -6.71 -8.29
N GLN A 72 -22.39 -7.58 -8.91
CA GLN A 72 -22.39 -9.01 -8.62
C GLN A 72 -21.06 -9.71 -8.95
N TRP A 73 -20.34 -9.22 -9.97
CA TRP A 73 -19.05 -9.78 -10.35
C TRP A 73 -17.99 -9.58 -9.26
N TYR A 74 -18.09 -8.52 -8.44
CA TYR A 74 -17.06 -8.21 -7.45
C TYR A 74 -16.97 -9.22 -6.29
N TYR A 75 -17.98 -10.08 -6.12
CA TYR A 75 -17.91 -11.21 -5.19
C TYR A 75 -16.79 -12.22 -5.52
N SER A 76 -16.34 -12.30 -6.78
CA SER A 76 -15.18 -13.14 -7.13
C SER A 76 -13.85 -12.53 -6.67
N ILE A 77 -13.83 -11.22 -6.40
CA ILE A 77 -12.65 -10.48 -5.97
C ILE A 77 -12.59 -10.34 -4.45
N HIS A 78 -13.71 -9.99 -3.82
CA HIS A 78 -13.79 -9.78 -2.38
C HIS A 78 -15.09 -10.36 -1.80
N PRO A 79 -15.02 -11.28 -0.81
CA PRO A 79 -16.19 -11.98 -0.28
C PRO A 79 -17.23 -11.03 0.35
N GLU A 80 -16.76 -9.97 1.02
CA GLU A 80 -17.59 -8.92 1.61
C GLU A 80 -17.69 -7.63 0.78
N ARG A 81 -17.07 -7.60 -0.41
CA ARG A 81 -17.07 -6.46 -1.34
C ARG A 81 -16.46 -5.16 -0.78
N TYR A 82 -15.41 -5.27 0.03
CA TYR A 82 -14.61 -4.13 0.48
C TYR A 82 -13.47 -3.80 -0.49
N VAL A 83 -12.86 -2.64 -0.28
CA VAL A 83 -11.63 -2.18 -0.94
C VAL A 83 -10.59 -1.82 0.14
N PRO A 84 -9.28 -1.87 -0.16
CA PRO A 84 -8.68 -2.27 -1.43
C PRO A 84 -8.79 -3.78 -1.69
N ALA A 85 -8.77 -4.13 -2.96
CA ALA A 85 -8.45 -5.49 -3.41
C ALA A 85 -7.52 -5.39 -4.64
N ILE A 86 -6.78 -6.46 -4.90
CA ILE A 86 -5.85 -6.56 -6.03
C ILE A 86 -6.21 -7.78 -6.86
N ARG A 87 -6.16 -7.61 -8.19
CA ARG A 87 -5.98 -8.71 -9.14
C ARG A 87 -4.67 -8.54 -9.88
N ASP A 88 -3.96 -9.64 -10.02
CA ASP A 88 -2.79 -9.78 -10.89
C ASP A 88 -2.76 -11.19 -11.48
N LYS A 89 -1.81 -11.47 -12.38
CA LYS A 89 -1.51 -12.84 -12.83
C LYS A 89 -0.21 -13.34 -12.24
N ASP A 90 -0.23 -14.59 -11.80
CA ASP A 90 1.00 -15.31 -11.49
C ASP A 90 1.84 -15.44 -12.78
N PRO A 91 3.08 -14.92 -12.82
CA PRO A 91 3.91 -14.97 -14.02
C PRO A 91 4.42 -16.37 -14.36
N VAL A 92 4.33 -17.33 -13.44
CA VAL A 92 4.74 -18.73 -13.61
C VAL A 92 3.56 -19.60 -14.06
N THR A 93 2.42 -19.51 -13.38
CA THR A 93 1.26 -20.38 -13.65
C THR A 93 0.24 -19.75 -14.62
N GLY A 94 0.21 -18.42 -14.72
CA GLY A 94 -0.81 -17.67 -15.46
C GLY A 94 -2.16 -17.56 -14.76
N GLU A 95 -2.28 -18.14 -13.55
CA GLU A 95 -3.49 -18.09 -12.73
C GLU A 95 -3.73 -16.68 -12.18
N ASP A 96 -4.99 -16.36 -11.92
CA ASP A 96 -5.36 -15.09 -11.28
C ASP A 96 -4.97 -15.13 -9.81
N ALA A 97 -4.16 -14.15 -9.40
CA ALA A 97 -3.89 -13.86 -8.00
C ALA A 97 -4.89 -12.79 -7.52
N ILE A 98 -5.86 -13.21 -6.71
CA ILE A 98 -6.83 -12.32 -6.07
C ILE A 98 -6.42 -12.10 -4.62
N VAL A 99 -6.22 -10.84 -4.24
CA VAL A 99 -5.78 -10.46 -2.90
C VAL A 99 -6.74 -9.44 -2.33
N PHE A 100 -7.34 -9.76 -1.20
CA PHE A 100 -8.18 -8.87 -0.40
C PHE A 100 -7.60 -8.74 1.00
N GLU A 101 -8.12 -7.78 1.78
CA GLU A 101 -7.50 -7.28 3.01
C GLU A 101 -6.29 -6.37 2.70
N GLY A 102 -6.27 -5.19 3.31
CA GLY A 102 -5.34 -4.15 2.89
C GLY A 102 -3.89 -4.38 3.31
N THR A 103 -3.62 -5.08 4.41
CA THR A 103 -2.24 -5.50 4.78
C THR A 103 -1.78 -6.69 3.94
N ALA A 104 -2.68 -7.62 3.58
CA ALA A 104 -2.36 -8.66 2.59
C ALA A 104 -2.03 -8.06 1.22
N CYS A 105 -2.74 -7.00 0.79
CA CYS A 105 -2.38 -6.24 -0.41
C CYS A 105 -0.97 -5.66 -0.34
N LEU A 106 -0.56 -5.09 0.80
CA LEU A 106 0.80 -4.59 1.01
C LEU A 106 1.84 -5.72 0.89
N GLN A 107 1.60 -6.84 1.57
CA GLN A 107 2.49 -8.00 1.55
C GLN A 107 2.65 -8.56 0.13
N TYR A 108 1.55 -8.68 -0.61
CA TYR A 108 1.57 -9.16 -1.99
C TYR A 108 2.40 -8.27 -2.92
N LEU A 109 2.16 -6.95 -2.88
CA LEU A 109 2.91 -5.99 -3.68
C LEU A 109 4.41 -6.04 -3.32
N ALA A 110 4.74 -6.13 -2.03
CA ALA A 110 6.12 -6.20 -1.61
C ALA A 110 6.79 -7.51 -2.03
N GLU A 111 6.15 -8.67 -1.85
CA GLU A 111 6.68 -9.96 -2.32
C GLU A 111 6.96 -9.93 -3.85
N ARG A 112 6.07 -9.28 -4.60
CA ARG A 112 6.21 -9.18 -6.06
C ARG A 112 7.25 -8.15 -6.51
N PHE A 113 7.40 -7.03 -5.81
CA PHE A 113 8.14 -5.87 -6.33
C PHE A 113 9.26 -5.34 -5.42
N ASP A 114 9.29 -5.64 -4.12
CA ASP A 114 10.35 -5.25 -3.16
C ASP A 114 11.58 -6.17 -3.25
N LYS A 115 12.31 -6.08 -4.36
CA LYS A 115 13.43 -7.00 -4.66
C LYS A 115 14.59 -6.95 -3.66
N ASN A 116 14.75 -5.83 -2.97
CA ASN A 116 15.88 -5.60 -2.06
C ASN A 116 15.52 -5.85 -0.59
N GLY A 117 14.24 -6.10 -0.27
CA GLY A 117 13.78 -6.19 1.12
C GLY A 117 13.77 -4.84 1.83
N ASP A 118 13.61 -3.75 1.10
CA ASP A 118 13.61 -2.40 1.66
C ASP A 118 12.37 -2.17 2.53
N TRP A 119 11.23 -2.72 2.10
CA TRP A 119 9.94 -2.62 2.77
C TRP A 119 9.61 -3.85 3.62
N THR A 120 10.05 -5.03 3.20
CA THR A 120 9.79 -6.32 3.88
C THR A 120 10.87 -6.71 4.90
N GLY A 121 12.04 -6.10 4.82
CA GLY A 121 13.21 -6.46 5.64
C GLY A 121 14.24 -7.28 4.86
N ARG A 122 15.52 -7.00 5.11
CA ARG A 122 16.69 -7.56 4.43
C ARG A 122 17.28 -8.77 5.15
N THR A 123 16.95 -8.94 6.43
CA THR A 123 17.41 -10.06 7.27
C THR A 123 16.22 -10.77 7.92
N ALA A 124 16.44 -11.98 8.44
CA ALA A 124 15.40 -12.70 9.17
C ALA A 124 14.87 -11.90 10.37
N ALA A 125 15.73 -11.16 11.07
CA ALA A 125 15.34 -10.32 12.20
C ALA A 125 14.48 -9.13 11.75
N GLU A 126 14.88 -8.44 10.68
CA GLU A 126 14.07 -7.33 10.14
C GLU A 126 12.72 -7.84 9.61
N LYS A 127 12.69 -8.95 8.88
CA LYS A 127 11.45 -9.57 8.38
C LYS A 127 10.51 -9.94 9.52
N ALA A 128 11.05 -10.53 10.59
CA ALA A 128 10.27 -10.86 11.79
C ALA A 128 9.68 -9.59 12.44
N ALA A 129 10.48 -8.52 12.59
CA ALA A 129 9.99 -7.26 13.14
C ALA A 129 8.91 -6.62 12.27
N VAL A 130 9.12 -6.52 10.95
CA VAL A 130 8.14 -5.97 10.01
C VAL A 130 6.84 -6.76 10.06
N MET A 131 6.92 -8.09 10.01
CA MET A 131 5.76 -8.97 10.10
C MET A 131 5.02 -8.77 11.43
N SER A 132 5.72 -8.83 12.58
CA SER A 132 5.08 -8.67 13.89
C SER A 132 4.36 -7.34 14.05
N TRP A 133 4.98 -6.23 13.65
CA TRP A 133 4.34 -4.91 13.76
C TRP A 133 3.18 -4.73 12.78
N THR A 134 3.32 -5.21 11.54
CA THR A 134 2.24 -5.15 10.54
C THR A 134 1.03 -5.94 11.03
N GLU A 135 1.22 -7.18 11.47
CA GLU A 135 0.10 -8.03 11.92
C GLU A 135 -0.48 -7.58 13.25
N TYR A 136 0.31 -6.96 14.13
CA TYR A 136 -0.22 -6.37 15.36
C TYR A 136 -1.21 -5.23 15.07
N GLN A 137 -0.97 -4.46 14.01
CA GLN A 137 -1.93 -3.47 13.51
C GLN A 137 -3.20 -4.16 13.01
N THR A 138 -3.07 -5.13 12.09
CA THR A 138 -4.19 -5.86 11.47
C THR A 138 -5.07 -6.56 12.50
N ALA A 139 -4.46 -7.20 13.50
CA ALA A 139 -5.15 -7.94 14.54
C ALA A 139 -5.82 -7.05 15.62
N GLY A 140 -5.72 -5.73 15.50
CA GLY A 140 -6.26 -4.78 16.46
C GLY A 140 -7.79 -4.74 16.53
N ILE A 141 -8.41 -5.66 17.25
CA ILE A 141 -9.87 -5.74 17.42
C ILE A 141 -10.38 -4.60 18.31
N GLY A 142 -11.22 -3.71 17.77
CA GLY A 142 -12.01 -2.71 18.51
C GLY A 142 -11.61 -1.25 18.27
N PHE A 143 -12.18 -0.62 17.23
CA PHE A 143 -11.80 0.69 16.68
C PHE A 143 -11.52 1.85 17.65
N HIS A 144 -12.17 1.94 18.82
CA HIS A 144 -11.98 3.10 19.71
C HIS A 144 -10.96 2.85 20.81
N SER A 145 -11.25 1.93 21.74
CA SER A 145 -10.37 1.68 22.89
C SER A 145 -9.09 0.95 22.51
N ASN A 146 -9.06 0.25 21.36
CA ASN A 146 -7.86 -0.42 20.89
C ASN A 146 -6.93 0.52 20.12
N THR A 147 -7.46 1.53 19.41
CA THR A 147 -6.62 2.49 18.67
C THR A 147 -5.76 3.32 19.61
N LEU A 148 -6.33 3.86 20.70
CA LEU A 148 -5.55 4.60 21.69
C LEU A 148 -4.46 3.72 22.34
N LYS A 149 -4.78 2.45 22.65
CA LYS A 149 -3.79 1.49 23.17
C LYS A 149 -2.68 1.21 22.15
N GLN A 150 -3.02 1.08 20.87
CA GLN A 150 -2.03 0.90 19.81
C GLN A 150 -1.14 2.14 19.67
N TRP A 151 -1.71 3.35 19.81
CA TRP A 151 -0.92 4.58 19.84
C TRP A 151 0.01 4.64 21.06
N ASP A 152 -0.42 4.26 22.26
CA ASP A 152 0.48 4.20 23.43
C ASP A 152 1.67 3.26 23.21
N VAL A 153 1.42 2.10 22.59
CA VAL A 153 2.47 1.14 22.22
C VAL A 153 3.38 1.73 21.14
N LEU A 154 2.80 2.37 20.13
CA LEU A 154 3.54 2.96 19.00
C LEU A 154 4.41 4.14 19.45
N GLU A 155 3.88 5.01 20.30
CA GLU A 155 4.61 6.12 20.92
C GLU A 155 5.78 5.62 21.76
N THR A 156 5.54 4.59 22.58
CA THR A 156 6.61 3.93 23.34
C THR A 156 7.68 3.34 22.41
N GLN A 157 7.26 2.73 21.29
CA GLN A 157 8.18 2.19 20.29
C GLN A 157 9.03 3.30 19.66
N LEU A 158 8.39 4.36 19.13
CA LEU A 158 9.05 5.47 18.42
C LEU A 158 9.90 6.37 19.33
N SER A 159 9.65 6.37 20.65
CA SER A 159 10.49 7.09 21.62
C SER A 159 11.88 6.48 21.84
N LYS A 160 12.13 5.26 21.34
CA LYS A 160 13.42 4.58 21.52
C LYS A 160 14.53 5.28 20.74
N PRO A 161 15.76 5.37 21.28
CA PRO A 161 16.88 6.00 20.57
C PRO A 161 17.13 5.35 19.20
N GLY A 162 17.14 6.17 18.14
CA GLY A 162 17.36 5.71 16.76
C GLY A 162 16.13 5.08 16.09
N GLN A 163 14.94 5.19 16.68
CA GLN A 163 13.71 4.62 16.17
C GLN A 163 12.89 5.67 15.38
N ASP A 164 13.41 6.10 14.24
CA ASP A 164 12.69 7.04 13.35
C ASP A 164 11.46 6.40 12.66
N TYR A 165 11.39 5.07 12.63
CA TYR A 165 10.36 4.25 11.98
C TYR A 165 10.04 2.99 12.80
N ILE A 166 8.88 2.38 12.58
CA ILE A 166 8.28 1.42 13.52
C ILE A 166 9.12 0.16 13.73
N ALA A 167 9.46 -0.55 12.65
CA ALA A 167 10.07 -1.88 12.75
C ALA A 167 11.60 -1.82 12.78
N VAL A 168 12.22 -1.25 11.75
CA VAL A 168 13.68 -1.27 11.55
C VAL A 168 14.38 -0.04 12.14
N GLY A 169 13.62 1.01 12.48
CA GLY A 169 14.14 2.23 13.08
C GLY A 169 14.69 3.22 12.07
N SER A 170 15.62 2.81 11.20
CA SER A 170 16.32 3.74 10.29
C SER A 170 15.63 3.99 8.94
N ARG A 171 14.57 3.24 8.61
CA ARG A 171 13.84 3.36 7.34
C ARG A 171 12.38 2.86 7.49
N PRO A 172 11.45 3.37 6.67
CA PRO A 172 10.07 2.88 6.70
C PRO A 172 9.98 1.48 6.12
N THR A 173 8.94 0.77 6.54
CA THR A 173 8.63 -0.61 6.14
C THR A 173 7.13 -0.80 5.97
N LEU A 174 6.68 -2.01 5.67
CA LEU A 174 5.24 -2.31 5.60
C LEU A 174 4.51 -2.00 6.91
N ALA A 175 5.19 -2.11 8.05
CA ALA A 175 4.62 -1.72 9.34
C ALA A 175 4.21 -0.24 9.32
N ASP A 176 5.10 0.64 8.88
CA ASP A 176 4.82 2.07 8.82
C ASP A 176 3.62 2.41 7.91
N LEU A 177 3.50 1.72 6.77
CA LEU A 177 2.35 1.88 5.87
C LEU A 177 1.03 1.37 6.47
N ALA A 178 1.08 0.30 7.26
CA ALA A 178 -0.10 -0.26 7.91
C ALA A 178 -0.66 0.71 8.96
N TYR A 179 0.21 1.36 9.73
CA TYR A 179 -0.18 2.30 10.78
C TYR A 179 -0.51 3.71 10.26
N TYR A 180 0.10 4.16 9.17
CA TYR A 180 0.01 5.57 8.75
C TYR A 180 -1.42 6.12 8.60
N PRO A 181 -2.40 5.41 8.00
CA PRO A 181 -3.78 5.90 7.93
C PRO A 181 -4.40 6.20 9.30
N PHE A 182 -3.96 5.47 10.34
CA PHE A 182 -4.39 5.67 11.72
C PHE A 182 -3.62 6.77 12.43
N ALA A 183 -2.66 7.44 11.80
CA ALA A 183 -1.96 8.60 12.35
C ALA A 183 -2.24 9.87 11.52
N MET A 184 -3.22 9.84 10.62
CA MET A 184 -3.65 11.01 9.87
C MET A 184 -4.42 11.98 10.78
N PRO A 185 -4.37 13.31 10.52
CA PRO A 185 -5.05 14.32 11.33
C PRO A 185 -6.55 14.06 11.55
N TRP A 186 -7.22 13.49 10.55
CA TRP A 186 -8.64 13.15 10.65
C TRP A 186 -8.92 12.13 11.78
N MET A 187 -8.01 11.20 12.05
CA MET A 187 -8.21 10.13 13.04
C MET A 187 -8.23 10.69 14.46
N PHE A 188 -7.32 11.64 14.76
CA PHE A 188 -7.32 12.38 16.03
C PHE A 188 -8.63 13.14 16.24
N LYS A 189 -9.11 13.84 15.19
CA LYS A 189 -10.40 14.53 15.22
C LYS A 189 -11.56 13.55 15.43
N PHE A 190 -11.55 12.40 14.75
CA PHE A 190 -12.58 11.36 14.86
C PHE A 190 -12.66 10.76 16.26
N LEU A 191 -11.52 10.54 16.91
CA LEU A 191 -11.43 10.00 18.27
C LEU A 191 -11.58 11.08 19.37
N GLY A 192 -11.67 12.36 19.00
CA GLY A 192 -11.84 13.46 19.93
C GLY A 192 -10.63 13.72 20.83
N VAL A 193 -9.43 13.44 20.33
CA VAL A 193 -8.15 13.64 21.06
C VAL A 193 -7.21 14.53 20.26
N GLU A 194 -6.14 15.00 20.90
CA GLU A 194 -5.15 15.88 20.26
C GLU A 194 -3.86 15.12 19.94
N ALA A 195 -3.27 15.38 18.77
CA ALA A 195 -2.04 14.71 18.34
C ALA A 195 -0.86 14.95 19.29
N ARG A 196 -0.84 16.09 19.99
CA ARG A 196 0.20 16.47 20.97
C ARG A 196 0.37 15.48 22.13
N ASP A 197 -0.61 14.60 22.37
CA ASP A 197 -0.54 13.57 23.40
C ASP A 197 0.39 12.41 22.97
N TRP A 198 0.74 12.31 21.67
CA TRP A 198 1.68 11.35 21.09
C TRP A 198 2.70 12.06 20.16
N PRO A 199 3.64 12.85 20.70
CA PRO A 199 4.58 13.65 19.91
C PRO A 199 5.48 12.83 19.00
N HIS A 200 5.90 11.62 19.37
CA HIS A 200 6.74 10.80 18.48
C HIS A 200 5.94 10.24 17.30
N ILE A 201 4.64 9.94 17.50
CA ILE A 201 3.73 9.63 16.39
C ILE A 201 3.57 10.83 15.46
N GLU A 202 3.43 12.05 15.99
CA GLU A 202 3.31 13.27 15.18
C GLU A 202 4.57 13.48 14.31
N GLU A 203 5.76 13.44 14.91
CA GLU A 203 7.04 13.57 14.18
C GLU A 203 7.23 12.46 13.12
N TRP A 204 6.85 11.22 13.45
CA TRP A 204 6.89 10.11 12.51
C TRP A 204 5.89 10.28 11.36
N ALA A 205 4.66 10.70 11.64
CA ALA A 205 3.64 10.94 10.63
C ALA A 205 4.03 12.08 9.68
N GLU A 206 4.63 13.15 10.20
CA GLU A 206 5.22 14.21 9.39
C GLU A 206 6.33 13.68 8.48
N ARG A 207 7.27 12.88 9.03
CA ARG A 207 8.36 12.25 8.26
C ARG A 207 7.83 11.33 7.16
N MET A 208 6.79 10.55 7.42
CA MET A 208 6.14 9.69 6.42
C MET A 208 5.49 10.54 5.32
N SER A 209 4.67 11.53 5.70
CA SER A 209 3.92 12.37 4.76
C SER A 209 4.80 13.26 3.88
N ALA A 210 6.01 13.60 4.34
CA ALA A 210 6.99 14.37 3.58
C ALA A 210 7.62 13.59 2.41
N ARG A 211 7.46 12.26 2.37
CA ARG A 211 7.99 11.43 1.28
C ARG A 211 7.26 11.73 -0.04
N PRO A 212 7.95 11.76 -1.20
CA PRO A 212 7.32 12.10 -2.48
C PRO A 212 6.11 11.23 -2.85
N ALA A 213 6.20 9.91 -2.64
CA ALA A 213 5.09 9.00 -2.94
C ALA A 213 3.86 9.27 -2.05
N PHE A 214 4.09 9.50 -0.75
CA PHE A 214 3.02 9.87 0.19
C PHE A 214 2.37 11.16 -0.24
N LYS A 215 3.15 12.22 -0.46
CA LYS A 215 2.63 13.53 -0.87
C LYS A 215 1.76 13.42 -2.12
N THR A 216 2.25 12.75 -3.17
CA THR A 216 1.47 12.57 -4.39
C THR A 216 0.17 11.83 -4.12
N VAL A 217 0.19 10.69 -3.41
CA VAL A 217 -1.04 9.92 -3.16
C VAL A 217 -2.02 10.69 -2.29
N LEU A 218 -1.56 11.40 -1.26
CA LEU A 218 -2.44 12.17 -0.37
C LEU A 218 -3.07 13.37 -1.09
N GLU A 219 -2.39 13.93 -2.09
CA GLU A 219 -2.93 14.98 -2.96
C GLU A 219 -3.94 14.44 -3.98
N THR A 220 -3.69 13.25 -4.57
CA THR A 220 -4.50 12.73 -5.68
C THR A 220 -5.60 11.75 -5.26
N ALA A 221 -5.42 10.99 -4.17
CA ALA A 221 -6.39 9.97 -3.76
C ALA A 221 -7.78 10.54 -3.45
N PRO A 222 -7.92 11.74 -2.82
CA PRO A 222 -9.24 12.34 -2.61
C PRO A 222 -9.98 12.71 -3.91
N THR A 223 -9.31 12.77 -5.06
CA THR A 223 -9.91 13.14 -6.34
C THR A 223 -10.20 11.93 -7.25
N ILE A 224 -9.96 10.70 -6.78
CA ILE A 224 -10.18 9.50 -7.60
C ILE A 224 -11.68 9.38 -7.96
N GLY A 225 -11.97 9.40 -9.26
CA GLY A 225 -13.32 9.29 -9.79
C GLY A 225 -14.10 10.61 -9.91
N HIS A 226 -13.44 11.76 -9.78
CA HIS A 226 -14.03 13.10 -9.97
C HIS A 226 -13.40 13.87 -11.12
#